data_AF-A0A0F9QFF1-F1
#
_entry.id   AF-A0A0F9QFF1-F1
#
_cell.length_a   1.000
_cell.length_b   1.000
_cell.length_c   1.000
_cell.angle_alpha   90.00
_cell.angle_beta   90.00
_cell.angle_gamma   90.00
#
_symmetry.space_group_name_H-M   'P 1'
#
loop_
_entity.id
_entity.type
_entity.pdbx_description
1 polymer ?
#
loop_
_entity_poly.entity_id
_entity_poly.type
_entity_poly.pdbx_seq_one_letter_code
_entity_poly.pdbx_strand_id
1 'polypeptide(L)' 'MSKNSQIFVVKTSPKTVLNDYEKLMHLANYQKSFDKKCKIILKLNLSWSKFFPSCSSPPWQVEGVLKT' A
#
# COMPACT_ATOMS: atom_id res chain seq x y z
N MET A 1 10.01 11.36 23.63
CA MET A 1 10.23 9.91 23.42
C MET A 1 10.20 9.64 21.93
N SER A 2 11.26 9.04 21.36
CA SER A 2 11.25 8.64 19.95
C SER A 2 10.15 7.58 19.75
N LYS A 3 9.25 7.80 18.79
CA LYS A 3 8.22 6.81 18.45
C LYS A 3 8.90 5.68 17.68
N ASN A 4 8.82 4.47 18.20
CA ASN A 4 9.25 3.27 17.47
C ASN A 4 8.50 3.17 16.14
N SER A 5 9.16 2.67 15.10
CA SER A 5 8.53 2.38 13.81
C SER A 5 7.37 1.41 13.99
N GLN A 6 6.24 1.68 13.33
CA GLN A 6 5.04 0.85 13.42
C GLN A 6 4.94 -0.04 12.17
N ILE A 7 4.59 -1.31 12.39
CA ILE A 7 4.38 -2.30 11.32
C ILE A 7 2.93 -2.75 11.39
N PHE A 8 2.24 -2.71 10.24
CA PHE A 8 0.85 -3.14 10.10
C PHE A 8 0.79 -4.36 9.18
N VAL A 9 0.07 -5.40 9.60
CA VAL A 9 -0.04 -6.68 8.88
C VAL A 9 -1.50 -7.10 8.82
N VAL A 10 -1.97 -7.45 7.63
CA VAL A 10 -3.32 -7.98 7.39
C VAL A 10 -3.20 -9.31 6.67
N LYS A 11 -3.88 -10.34 7.19
CA LYS A 11 -4.02 -11.62 6.49
C LYS A 11 -4.96 -11.44 5.31
N THR A 12 -4.52 -11.83 4.12
CA THR A 12 -5.27 -11.59 2.87
C THR A 12 -5.68 -12.90 2.17
N SER A 13 -6.61 -12.81 1.24
CA SER A 13 -7.00 -13.87 0.32
C SER A 13 -7.28 -13.31 -1.07
N PRO A 14 -7.22 -14.12 -2.16
CA PRO A 14 -7.54 -13.63 -3.49
C PRO A 14 -8.94 -13.01 -3.62
N LYS A 15 -9.90 -13.43 -2.79
CA LYS A 15 -11.28 -12.95 -2.82
C LYS A 15 -11.45 -11.57 -2.17
N THR A 16 -10.53 -11.20 -1.28
CA THR A 16 -10.63 -10.01 -0.43
C THR A 16 -9.48 -9.02 -0.63
N VAL A 17 -8.51 -9.35 -1.50
CA VAL A 17 -7.24 -8.62 -1.59
C VAL A 17 -7.39 -7.11 -1.76
N LEU A 18 -8.38 -6.64 -2.53
CA LEU A 18 -8.61 -5.20 -2.72
C LEU A 18 -9.09 -4.53 -1.42
N ASN A 19 -10.10 -5.10 -0.76
CA ASN A 19 -10.57 -4.61 0.54
C ASN A 19 -9.53 -4.76 1.65
N ASP A 20 -8.62 -5.74 1.53
CA ASP A 20 -7.55 -5.93 2.50
C ASP A 20 -6.51 -4.80 2.40
N TYR A 21 -6.24 -4.26 1.20
CA TYR A 21 -5.44 -3.05 1.03
C TYR A 21 -6.10 -1.82 1.66
N GLU A 22 -7.40 -1.62 1.42
CA GLU A 22 -8.19 -0.54 2.01
C GLU A 22 -8.10 -0.59 3.55
N LYS A 23 -8.37 -1.75 4.14
CA LYS A 23 -8.23 -2.00 5.59
C LYS A 23 -6.82 -1.69 6.07
N LEU A 24 -5.79 -2.17 5.38
CA LEU A 24 -4.39 -1.96 5.75
C LEU A 24 -4.02 -0.47 5.75
N MET A 25 -4.45 0.27 4.74
CA MET A 25 -4.20 1.72 4.61
C MET A 25 -4.86 2.51 5.73
N HIS A 26 -6.12 2.22 6.06
CA HIS A 26 -6.82 2.84 7.18
C HIS A 26 -6.19 2.49 8.53
N LEU A 27 -5.80 1.22 8.74
CA LEU A 27 -5.07 0.80 9.95
C LEU A 27 -3.75 1.57 10.11
N ALA A 28 -3.04 1.80 9.00
CA ALA A 28 -1.82 2.60 8.97
C ALA A 28 -2.04 4.12 9.12
N ASN A 29 -3.30 4.57 9.24
CA ASN A 29 -3.66 5.99 9.35
C ASN A 29 -3.03 6.88 8.25
N TYR A 30 -2.97 6.38 7.00
CA TYR A 30 -2.27 7.06 5.90
C TYR A 30 -2.69 8.52 5.70
N GLN A 31 -3.95 8.87 5.97
CA GLN A 31 -4.47 10.24 5.83
C GLN A 31 -3.78 11.26 6.76
N LYS A 32 -3.12 10.82 7.84
CA LYS A 32 -2.31 11.71 8.70
C LYS A 32 -0.92 11.97 8.12
N SER A 33 -0.48 11.16 7.17
CA SER A 33 0.84 11.23 6.54
C SER A 33 0.84 12.02 5.23
N PHE A 34 -0.32 12.25 4.61
CA PHE A 34 -0.44 12.95 3.34
C PHE A 34 -1.37 14.17 3.45
N ASP A 35 -0.93 15.32 2.95
CA ASP A 35 -1.78 16.51 2.80
C ASP A 35 -2.65 16.37 1.54
N LYS A 36 -3.97 16.44 1.71
CA LYS A 36 -4.95 16.38 0.61
C LYS A 36 -4.88 17.57 -0.34
N LYS A 37 -4.23 18.68 0.05
CA LYS A 37 -4.04 19.86 -0.80
C LYS A 37 -2.87 19.68 -1.78
N CYS A 38 -1.96 18.74 -1.51
CA CYS A 38 -0.84 18.44 -2.39
C CYS A 38 -1.28 17.46 -3.49
N LYS A 39 -0.77 17.65 -4.71
CA LYS A 39 -0.89 16.64 -5.75
C LYS A 39 -0.06 15.42 -5.34
N ILE A 40 -0.72 14.27 -5.22
CA ILE A 40 -0.08 12.99 -4.91
C ILE A 40 0.04 12.20 -6.20
N ILE A 41 1.23 11.64 -6.44
CA ILE A 41 1.49 10.72 -7.55
C ILE A 41 1.57 9.31 -6.98
N LEU A 42 0.72 8.41 -7.49
CA LEU A 42 0.84 6.99 -7.23
C LEU A 42 1.74 6.35 -8.30
N LYS A 43 2.80 5.69 -7.87
CA LYS A 43 3.79 5.06 -8.76
C LYS A 43 3.83 3.57 -8.52
N LEU A 44 3.64 2.79 -9.58
CA LEU A 44 3.91 1.35 -9.55
C LEU A 44 5.42 1.10 -9.74
N ASN A 45 5.92 0.03 -9.11
CA ASN A 45 7.28 -0.46 -9.38
C ASN A 45 7.20 -1.62 -10.37
N LEU A 46 8.03 -1.58 -11.41
CA LEU A 46 8.19 -2.69 -12.35
C LEU A 46 9.68 -2.84 -12.65
N SER A 47 10.19 -4.05 -12.49
CA SER A 47 11.56 -4.40 -12.86
C SER A 47 11.58 -5.62 -13.75
N TRP A 48 12.33 -5.52 -14.85
CA TRP A 48 12.57 -6.61 -15.80
C TRP A 48 13.89 -7.35 -15.55
N SER A 49 14.81 -6.72 -14.80
CA SER A 49 16.14 -7.25 -14.49
C SER A 49 16.24 -7.87 -13.09
N LYS A 50 15.30 -7.57 -12.20
CA LYS A 50 15.24 -8.11 -10.83
C LYS A 50 14.11 -9.13 -10.74
N PHE A 51 14.42 -10.32 -10.21
CA PHE A 51 13.46 -11.40 -10.01
C PHE A 51 13.52 -11.91 -8.57
N PHE A 52 12.97 -11.13 -7.64
CA PHE A 52 12.81 -11.50 -6.23
C PHE A 52 11.48 -10.96 -5.68
N PRO A 53 10.92 -11.54 -4.60
CA PRO A 53 9.63 -11.12 -4.08
C PRO A 53 9.55 -9.61 -3.80
N SER A 54 8.41 -9.01 -4.13
CA SER A 54 8.13 -7.58 -3.92
C SER A 54 9.04 -6.60 -4.71
N CYS A 55 9.82 -7.06 -5.69
CA CYS A 55 10.60 -6.16 -6.58
C CYS A 55 9.71 -5.34 -7.54
N SER A 56 8.51 -5.85 -7.83
CA SER A 56 7.48 -5.22 -8.65
C SER A 56 6.17 -5.13 -7.87
N SER A 57 5.38 -4.09 -8.11
CA SER A 57 4.05 -3.91 -7.54
C SER A 57 3.05 -4.82 -8.26
N PRO A 58 2.33 -5.70 -7.55
CA PRO A 58 1.25 -6.45 -8.17
C PRO A 58 0.10 -5.52 -8.64
N PRO A 59 -0.61 -5.83 -9.74
CA PRO A 59 -1.66 -4.95 -10.25
C PRO A 59 -2.76 -4.62 -9.23
N TRP A 60 -3.18 -5.62 -8.46
CA TRP A 60 -4.22 -5.46 -7.43
C TRP A 60 -3.78 -4.58 -6.24
N GLN A 61 -2.47 -4.38 -6.03
CA GLN A 61 -1.98 -3.41 -5.04
C GLN A 61 -2.31 -1.98 -5.48
N VAL A 62 -2.07 -1.66 -6.76
CA VAL A 62 -2.36 -0.33 -7.31
C VAL A 62 -3.87 -0.10 -7.34
N GLU A 63 -4.62 -1.09 -7.79
CA GLU A 63 -6.08 -1.03 -7.81
C GLU A 63 -6.67 -0.86 -6.40
N GLY A 64 -6.20 -1.64 -5.42
CA GLY A 64 -6.67 -1.54 -4.03
C GLY A 64 -6.43 -0.16 -3.43
N VAL A 65 -5.23 0.39 -3.62
CA VAL A 65 -4.89 1.75 -3.14
C VAL A 65 -5.71 2.82 -3.85
N LEU A 66 -5.97 2.70 -5.15
CA LEU A 66 -6.80 3.66 -5.88
C LEU A 66 -8.28 3.67 -5.45
N LYS A 67 -8.78 2.54 -4.94
CA LYS A 67 -10.17 2.41 -4.44
C LYS A 67 -10.34 2.81 -2.98
N THR A 68 -9.24 3.15 -2.28
CA THR A 68 -9.21 3.52 -0.84
C THR A 68 -9.30 5.03 -0.64
#